data_AF-A0A1A2VWX4-F1
#
_entry.id   AF-A0A1A2VWX4-F1
#
_cell.length_a   1.000
_cell.length_b   1.000
_cell.length_c   1.000
_cell.angle_alpha   90.00
_cell.angle_beta   90.00
_cell.angle_gamma   90.00
#
_symmetry.space_group_name_H-M   'P 1'
#
loop_
_entity.id
_entity.type
_entity.pdbx_description
1 polymer ?
#
loop_
_entity_poly.entity_id
_entity_poly.type
_entity_poly.pdbx_seq_one_letter_code
_entity_poly.pdbx_strand_id
1 'polypeptide(L)'
;MDLLLLVLKVALVAFIVGGTVALIVRAVRRSRANRLDPRWNGPRTQPGYEASAHGAMPSTPLPDWAYWDDDGDHDGRGLRA
;
A
#
# COMPACT_ATOMS: atom_id res chain seq x y z
N MET A 1 27.27 33.96 27.88
CA MET A 1 25.84 33.57 27.87
C MET A 1 25.46 33.03 26.49
N ASP A 2 25.76 33.77 25.42
CA ASP A 2 25.39 33.42 24.05
C ASP A 2 25.99 32.11 23.54
N LEU A 3 27.27 31.83 23.83
CA LEU A 3 27.90 30.57 23.45
C LEU A 3 27.23 29.35 24.11
N LEU A 4 26.83 29.48 25.38
CA LEU A 4 26.16 28.40 26.11
C LEU A 4 24.77 28.14 25.53
N LEU A 5 24.02 29.20 25.22
CA LEU A 5 22.71 29.09 24.55
C LEU A 5 22.84 28.48 23.16
N LEU A 6 23.88 28.84 22.41
CA LEU A 6 24.16 28.27 21.09
C LEU A 6 24.44 26.76 21.19
N VAL A 7 25.32 26.35 22.11
CA VAL A 7 25.63 24.94 22.35
C VAL A 7 24.39 24.17 22.77
N LEU A 8 23.60 24.71 23.72
CA LEU A 8 22.37 24.07 24.19
C LEU A 8 21.35 23.89 23.06
N LYS A 9 21.19 24.90 22.21
CA LYS A 9 20.28 24.85 21.06
C LYS A 9 20.70 23.78 20.06
N VAL A 10 21.98 23.73 19.72
CA VAL A 10 22.52 22.72 18.79
C VAL A 10 22.36 21.31 19.38
N ALA A 11 22.66 21.14 20.67
CA ALA A 11 22.48 19.87 21.37
C ALA A 11 21.01 19.43 21.36
N LEU A 12 20.08 20.35 21.63
CA LEU A 12 18.65 20.07 21.61
C LEU A 12 18.17 19.63 20.22
N VAL A 13 18.60 20.34 19.17
CA VAL A 13 18.25 19.97 17.79
C VAL A 13 18.80 18.59 17.43
N ALA A 14 20.07 18.32 17.75
CA ALA A 14 20.68 17.02 17.50
C ALA A 14 19.95 15.89 18.26
N PHE A 15 19.57 16.13 19.50
CA PHE A 15 18.82 15.17 20.31
C PHE A 15 17.44 14.89 19.73
N ILE A 16 16.69 15.93 19.32
CA ILE A 16 15.37 15.77 18.72
C ILE A 16 15.49 14.99 17.40
N VAL A 17 16.38 15.41 16.50
CA VAL A 17 16.56 14.75 15.20
C VAL A 17 16.98 13.30 15.38
N GLY A 18 17.97 13.03 16.24
CA GLY A 18 18.43 11.67 16.53
C GLY A 18 17.32 10.80 17.14
N GLY A 19 16.58 11.36 18.10
CA GLY A 19 15.43 10.69 18.73
C GLY A 19 14.32 10.36 17.72
N THR A 20 13.94 11.31 16.87
CA THR A 20 12.93 11.10 15.83
C THR A 20 13.35 10.02 14.85
N VAL A 21 14.60 10.04 14.38
CA VAL A 21 15.13 9.00 13.50
C VAL A 21 15.10 7.63 14.18
N ALA A 22 15.52 7.54 15.43
CA ALA A 22 15.49 6.28 16.19
C ALA A 22 14.06 5.74 16.36
N LEU A 23 13.08 6.62 16.63
CA LEU A 23 11.67 6.25 16.73
C LEU A 23 11.11 5.73 15.40
N ILE A 24 11.38 6.44 14.29
CA ILE A 24 10.95 6.03 12.95
C ILE A 24 11.56 4.67 12.59
N VAL A 25 12.88 4.51 12.77
CA VAL A 25 13.57 3.24 12.47
C VAL A 25 13.00 2.11 13.32
N ARG A 26 12.76 2.34 14.62
CA ARG A 26 12.14 1.35 15.50
C ARG A 26 10.71 1.01 15.05
N ALA A 27 9.92 2.00 14.67
CA ALA A 27 8.55 1.81 14.19
C ALA A 27 8.51 1.03 12.87
N VAL A 28 9.37 1.39 11.90
CA VAL A 28 9.50 0.67 10.63
C VAL A 28 9.99 -0.75 10.84
N ARG A 29 11.01 -0.95 11.69
CA ARG A 29 11.53 -2.30 11.99
C ARG A 29 10.46 -3.14 12.69
N ARG A 30 9.70 -2.57 13.64
CA ARG A 30 8.58 -3.25 14.29
C ARG A 30 7.45 -3.56 13.30
N SER A 31 7.10 -2.63 12.42
CA SER A 31 6.10 -2.81 11.38
C SER A 31 6.51 -3.92 10.40
N ARG A 32 7.78 -3.93 9.96
CA ARG A 32 8.32 -5.01 9.12
C ARG A 32 8.34 -6.34 9.84
N ALA A 33 8.76 -6.39 11.11
CA ALA A 33 8.70 -7.62 11.90
C ALA A 33 7.25 -8.14 12.01
N ASN A 34 6.28 -7.25 12.19
CA ASN A 34 4.86 -7.59 12.24
C ASN A 34 4.31 -8.03 10.86
N ARG A 35 4.85 -7.50 9.76
CA ARG A 35 4.54 -7.98 8.39
C ARG A 35 5.27 -9.26 8.02
N LEU A 36 6.40 -9.55 8.65
CA LEU A 36 7.14 -10.79 8.51
C LEU A 36 6.58 -11.89 9.42
N ASP A 37 5.72 -11.53 10.38
CA ASP A 37 4.92 -12.47 11.15
C ASP A 37 3.88 -13.14 10.22
N PRO A 38 4.01 -14.46 9.96
CA PRO A 38 3.04 -15.19 9.14
C PRO A 38 1.62 -15.14 9.70
N ARG A 39 1.44 -14.80 10.99
CA ARG A 39 0.13 -14.67 11.64
C ARG A 39 -0.64 -13.40 11.21
N TRP A 40 0.05 -12.39 10.67
CA TRP A 40 -0.54 -11.12 10.22
C TRP A 40 -0.69 -11.02 8.71
N ASN A 41 0.04 -11.84 7.95
CA ASN A 41 -0.28 -12.07 6.56
C ASN A 41 -1.50 -13.00 6.54
N GLY A 42 -2.63 -12.53 6.00
CA GLY A 42 -3.78 -13.40 5.75
C GLY A 42 -3.33 -14.67 5.03
N PRO A 43 -4.05 -15.80 5.15
CA PRO A 43 -3.59 -17.10 4.70
C PRO A 43 -3.08 -17.00 3.25
N ARG A 44 -1.76 -17.12 3.06
CA ARG A 44 -1.14 -17.18 1.71
C ARG A 44 -1.62 -18.41 0.94
N THR A 45 -2.18 -19.37 1.67
CA THR A 45 -2.82 -20.60 1.19
C THR A 45 -4.34 -20.47 1.24
N GLN A 46 -4.90 -19.28 1.04
CA GLN A 46 -6.34 -19.18 0.80
C GLN A 46 -6.65 -20.03 -0.44
N PRO A 47 -7.54 -21.04 -0.34
CA PRO A 47 -7.88 -21.88 -1.47
C PRO A 47 -8.32 -20.99 -2.63
N GLY A 48 -7.61 -21.06 -3.76
CA GLY A 48 -7.87 -20.23 -4.94
C GLY A 48 -7.04 -18.93 -5.07
N TYR A 49 -6.23 -18.55 -4.08
CA TYR A 49 -5.32 -17.38 -4.21
C TYR A 49 -4.36 -17.54 -5.39
N GLU A 50 -3.73 -18.71 -5.51
CA GLU A 50 -2.82 -19.02 -6.62
C GLU A 50 -3.54 -19.08 -7.97
N ALA A 51 -4.77 -19.58 -8.00
CA ALA A 51 -5.58 -19.62 -9.22
C ALA A 51 -6.00 -18.21 -9.68
N SER A 52 -6.41 -17.35 -8.75
CA SER A 52 -6.76 -15.94 -9.03
C SER A 52 -5.55 -15.11 -9.46
N ALA A 53 -4.40 -15.29 -8.82
CA ALA A 53 -3.18 -14.54 -9.15
C ALA A 53 -2.64 -14.86 -10.56
N HIS A 54 -2.83 -16.10 -11.02
CA HIS A 54 -2.39 -16.55 -12.35
C HIS A 54 -3.50 -16.49 -13.41
N GLY A 55 -4.66 -15.92 -13.09
CA GLY A 55 -5.80 -15.86 -14.00
C GLY A 55 -6.34 -17.24 -14.41
N ALA A 56 -6.02 -18.28 -13.63
CA ALA A 56 -6.47 -19.65 -13.84
C ALA A 56 -7.80 -19.95 -13.13
N MET A 57 -8.39 -18.95 -12.46
CA MET A 57 -9.73 -19.06 -11.92
C MET A 57 -10.71 -19.25 -13.08
N PRO A 58 -11.57 -20.29 -13.07
CA PRO A 58 -12.61 -20.44 -14.07
C PRO A 58 -13.42 -19.15 -14.15
N SER A 59 -13.69 -18.67 -15.36
CA SER A 59 -14.58 -17.54 -15.55
C SER A 59 -15.95 -17.92 -15.01
N THR A 60 -16.26 -17.47 -13.79
CA THR A 60 -17.64 -17.53 -13.30
C THR A 60 -18.41 -16.51 -14.15
N PRO A 61 -19.38 -16.95 -14.97
CA PRO A 61 -20.15 -16.02 -15.76
C PRO A 61 -20.74 -14.98 -14.80
N LEU A 62 -20.52 -13.71 -15.14
CA LEU A 62 -21.13 -12.62 -14.40
C LEU A 62 -22.65 -12.78 -14.50
N PRO A 63 -23.41 -12.56 -13.42
CA PRO A 63 -24.86 -12.62 -13.46
C PRO A 63 -25.41 -11.63 -14.50
N ASP A 64 -26.62 -11.89 -15.01
CA ASP A 64 -27.25 -11.06 -16.05
C ASP A 64 -27.33 -9.57 -15.67
N TRP A 65 -27.43 -9.25 -14.37
CA TRP A 65 -27.45 -7.86 -13.87
C TRP A 65 -26.10 -7.13 -13.91
N ALA A 66 -24.99 -7.85 -14.08
CA ALA A 66 -23.65 -7.27 -14.16
C ALA A 66 -23.26 -6.91 -15.61
N TYR A 67 -24.00 -7.42 -16.59
CA TYR A 67 -24.02 -6.83 -17.93
C TYR A 67 -24.94 -5.63 -17.87
N TRP A 68 -24.36 -4.47 -17.59
CA TRP A 68 -25.04 -3.22 -17.90
C TRP A 68 -25.01 -3.11 -19.41
N ASP A 69 -26.17 -3.17 -20.05
CA ASP A 69 -26.30 -2.84 -21.46
C ASP A 69 -25.78 -1.42 -21.63
N ASP A 70 -24.65 -1.25 -22.32
CA ASP A 70 -24.11 0.03 -22.80
C ASP A 70 -25.01 0.52 -23.97
N ASP A 71 -26.32 0.48 -23.77
CA ASP A 71 -27.34 0.99 -24.66
C ASP A 71 -27.36 2.52 -24.51
N GLY A 72 -26.40 3.22 -25.11
CA GLY A 72 -26.49 4.67 -25.05
C GLY A 72 -25.44 5.58 -25.68
N ASP A 73 -24.35 5.11 -26.31
CA ASP A 73 -23.45 6.02 -27.05
C ASP A 73 -23.20 5.53 -28.48
N HIS A 74 -24.28 5.55 -29.27
CA HIS A 74 -24.19 5.72 -30.71
C HIS A 74 -24.30 7.21 -31.05
N ASP A 75 -23.25 7.96 -30.75
CA ASP A 75 -23.05 9.26 -31.40
C ASP A 75 -21.60 9.41 -31.90
N GLY A 76 -21.46 9.38 -33.23
CA GLY A 76 -20.44 10.17 -33.90
C GLY A 76 -19.19 9.44 -34.40
N ARG A 77 -19.32 8.95 -35.64
CA ARG A 77 -18.36 9.27 -36.73
C ARG A 77 -16.98 8.60 -36.66
N GLY A 78 -16.77 7.60 -37.53
CA GLY A 78 -15.46 7.43 -38.17
C GLY A 78 -15.02 6.00 -38.49
N LEU A 79 -15.67 5.35 -39.44
CA LEU A 79 -15.00 4.34 -40.27
C LEU A 79 -13.87 5.03 -41.06
N ARG A 80 -12.62 4.58 -40.86
CA ARG A 80 -11.42 4.68 -41.73
C ARG A 80 -10.25 4.09 -40.94
N ALA A 81 -9.38 3.22 -41.45
CA ALA A 81 -9.11 2.70 -42.78
C ALA A 81 -8.49 1.30 -42.65
#